data_AF-A0A150RND6-F1
#
_entry.id   AF-A0A150RND6-F1
#
_cell.length_a   1.000
_cell.length_b   1.000
_cell.length_c   1.000
_cell.angle_alpha   90.00
_cell.angle_beta   90.00
_cell.angle_gamma   90.00
#
_symmetry.space_group_name_H-M   'P 1'
#
loop_
_entity.id
_entity.type
_entity.pdbx_description
1 polymer ?
#
loop_
_entity_poly.entity_id
_entity_poly.type
_entity_poly.pdbx_seq_one_letter_code
_entity_poly.pdbx_strand_id
1 'polypeptide(L)'
;MSKARRHSDRPIRLADSARRRLSRHAVEVFQELDLRRDPEHTTSPDALRALLEARGLPAYEAALELEGLAGGTPLPPDKRLGVFASLKALEGGRPLGPERLPRAGGKVLLPVVANGYPSLWIGEGGTVYLVDTEAARVAPAFDGPAQYLEALAIELETEPWPPEPERLQWHHISVAGLVGAAVAEVFYAPPFAPASGAHTAAWLREHLHIVEQNTPGFFVGTRVTTTDADEAVAALEAALSTNLEVRWSGPQRRPRAGQRPVLSFTFAMGQSAPDREAAVWGAPGDYRIASRSVGEPWPFR
;
A
#
# COMPACT_ATOMS: atom_id res chain seq x y z
N MET A 1 5.73 -4.41 50.96
CA MET A 1 6.37 -4.36 49.63
C MET A 1 5.43 -5.00 48.61
N SER A 2 4.92 -4.23 47.65
CA SER A 2 4.63 -4.71 46.28
C SER A 2 4.28 -3.48 45.45
N LYS A 3 5.28 -2.93 44.76
CA LYS A 3 5.04 -1.92 43.73
C LYS A 3 4.50 -2.68 42.52
N ALA A 4 3.19 -2.62 42.31
CA ALA A 4 2.60 -2.94 41.02
C ALA A 4 3.30 -2.08 39.97
N ARG A 5 4.07 -2.73 39.10
CA ARG A 5 4.66 -2.08 37.92
C ARG A 5 3.48 -1.54 37.13
N ARG A 6 3.29 -0.22 37.12
CA ARG A 6 2.49 0.44 36.08
C ARG A 6 3.07 -0.05 34.76
N HIS A 7 2.28 -0.81 34.00
CA HIS A 7 2.56 -0.99 32.58
C HIS A 7 2.78 0.42 32.02
N SER A 8 3.88 0.61 31.29
CA SER A 8 4.28 1.94 30.84
C SER A 8 3.13 2.56 30.04
N ASP A 9 2.62 3.71 30.48
CA ASP A 9 1.68 4.58 29.74
C ASP A 9 2.30 5.15 28.44
N ARG A 10 3.37 4.53 27.92
CA ARG A 10 3.99 4.91 26.65
C ARG A 10 3.26 4.17 25.53
N PRO A 11 2.75 4.88 24.52
CA PRO A 11 2.13 4.24 23.36
C PRO A 11 3.16 3.32 22.67
N ILE A 12 2.71 2.11 22.31
CA ILE A 12 3.55 1.11 21.66
C ILE A 12 3.74 1.54 20.20
N ARG A 13 4.99 1.79 19.79
CA ARG A 13 5.33 2.12 18.41
C ARG A 13 5.37 0.85 17.56
N LEU A 14 4.83 0.92 16.34
CA LEU A 14 4.89 -0.20 15.39
C LEU A 14 6.33 -0.62 15.11
N ALA A 15 7.23 0.35 14.91
CA ALA A 15 8.65 0.10 14.66
C ALA A 15 9.33 -0.75 15.76
N ASP A 16 8.95 -0.56 17.03
CA ASP A 16 9.53 -1.32 18.14
C ASP A 16 9.10 -2.79 18.12
N SER A 17 7.82 -3.05 17.82
CA SER A 17 7.28 -4.41 17.65
C SER A 17 7.81 -5.08 16.38
N ALA A 18 8.02 -4.31 15.31
CA ALA A 18 8.43 -4.78 14.00
C ALA A 18 9.94 -5.09 13.89
N ARG A 19 10.79 -4.51 14.73
CA ARG A 19 12.28 -4.51 14.60
C ARG A 19 12.93 -5.88 14.41
N ARG A 20 12.31 -6.97 14.92
CA ARG A 20 12.84 -8.34 14.81
C ARG A 20 12.18 -9.17 13.70
N ARG A 21 11.15 -8.64 13.06
CA ARG A 21 10.27 -9.39 12.15
C ARG A 21 10.24 -8.81 10.74
N LEU A 22 10.51 -7.51 10.60
CA LEU A 22 10.49 -6.79 9.33
C LEU A 22 11.89 -6.33 8.93
N SER A 23 12.02 -5.94 7.67
CA SER A 23 13.20 -5.36 7.07
C SER A 23 13.59 -4.05 7.76
N ARG A 24 14.87 -3.67 7.59
CA ARG A 24 15.37 -2.38 8.08
C ARG A 24 14.57 -1.21 7.49
N HIS A 25 14.27 -1.27 6.20
CA HIS A 25 13.49 -0.26 5.48
C HIS A 25 12.11 -0.04 6.12
N ALA A 26 11.33 -1.10 6.33
CA ALA A 26 10.01 -0.97 6.96
C ALA A 26 10.09 -0.39 8.37
N VAL A 27 11.11 -0.78 9.14
CA VAL A 27 11.34 -0.24 10.49
C VAL A 27 11.69 1.25 10.45
N GLU A 28 12.52 1.69 9.50
CA GLU A 28 12.89 3.09 9.30
C GLU A 28 11.66 3.93 8.94
N VAL A 29 10.87 3.52 7.93
CA VAL A 29 9.64 4.21 7.52
C VAL A 29 8.65 4.32 8.69
N PHE A 30 8.37 3.23 9.40
CA PHE A 30 7.43 3.25 10.53
C PHE A 30 7.94 4.09 11.70
N GLN A 31 9.26 4.21 11.86
CA GLN A 31 9.88 5.05 12.89
C GLN A 31 9.79 6.54 12.52
N GLU A 32 10.04 6.88 11.25
CA GLU A 32 9.94 8.25 10.74
C GLU A 32 8.52 8.78 10.85
N LEU A 33 7.53 7.94 10.51
CA LEU A 33 6.11 8.27 10.63
C LEU A 33 5.59 8.19 12.08
N ASP A 34 6.42 7.77 13.04
CA ASP A 34 6.08 7.58 14.46
C ASP A 34 4.73 6.88 14.67
N LEU A 35 4.50 5.80 13.92
CA LEU A 35 3.23 5.08 13.95
C LEU A 35 3.04 4.42 15.31
N ARG A 36 2.00 4.85 16.03
CA ARG A 36 1.69 4.43 17.40
C ARG A 36 0.36 3.71 17.46
N ARG A 37 0.35 2.59 18.16
CA ARG A 37 -0.87 1.83 18.44
C ARG A 37 -1.81 2.65 19.32
N ASP A 38 -3.09 2.64 18.95
CA ASP A 38 -4.15 3.28 19.73
C ASP A 38 -4.64 2.31 20.83
N PRO A 39 -4.54 2.68 22.12
CA PRO A 39 -4.99 1.85 23.23
C PRO A 39 -6.47 1.45 23.17
N GLU A 40 -7.35 2.28 22.61
CA GLU A 40 -8.81 2.00 22.55
C GLU A 40 -9.18 0.98 21.47
N HIS A 41 -8.24 0.71 20.57
CA HIS A 41 -8.39 -0.16 19.41
C HIS A 41 -7.33 -1.25 19.35
N THR A 42 -6.61 -1.45 20.45
CA THR A 42 -5.57 -2.47 20.62
C THR A 42 -5.99 -3.48 21.67
N THR A 43 -5.66 -4.75 21.45
CA THR A 43 -5.75 -5.77 22.50
C THR A 43 -4.52 -6.69 22.48
N SER A 44 -4.36 -7.51 23.52
CA SER A 44 -3.31 -8.55 23.52
C SER A 44 -3.72 -9.75 22.66
N PRO A 45 -2.76 -10.52 22.12
CA PRO A 45 -3.07 -11.75 21.37
C PRO A 45 -3.94 -12.74 22.16
N ASP A 46 -3.68 -12.92 23.45
CA ASP A 46 -4.46 -13.83 24.31
C ASP A 46 -5.91 -13.34 24.49
N ALA A 47 -6.09 -12.03 24.67
CA ALA A 47 -7.42 -11.45 24.79
C ALA A 47 -8.19 -11.49 23.46
N LEU A 48 -7.51 -11.30 22.32
CA LEU A 48 -8.10 -11.49 21.00
C LEU A 48 -8.51 -12.95 20.80
N ARG A 49 -7.66 -13.91 21.17
CA ARG A 49 -7.97 -15.35 21.08
C ARG A 49 -9.26 -15.67 21.85
N ALA A 50 -9.32 -15.29 23.13
CA ALA A 50 -10.50 -15.51 23.96
C ALA A 50 -11.76 -14.84 23.37
N LEU A 51 -11.63 -13.64 22.81
CA LEU A 51 -12.73 -12.93 22.14
C LEU A 51 -13.24 -13.70 20.91
N LEU A 52 -12.34 -14.19 20.05
CA LEU A 52 -12.69 -14.94 18.84
C LEU A 52 -13.38 -16.25 19.21
N GLU A 53 -12.81 -17.00 20.16
CA GLU A 53 -13.38 -18.27 20.64
C GLU A 53 -14.77 -18.09 21.25
N ALA A 54 -14.97 -17.06 22.08
CA ALA A 54 -16.26 -16.75 22.68
C ALA A 54 -17.35 -16.42 21.64
N ARG A 55 -16.95 -16.01 20.44
CA ARG A 55 -17.83 -15.67 19.31
C ARG A 55 -17.97 -16.81 18.30
N GLY A 56 -17.35 -17.97 18.55
CA GLY A 56 -17.29 -19.07 17.59
C GLY A 56 -16.53 -18.72 16.30
N LEU A 57 -15.66 -17.72 16.36
CA LEU A 57 -14.77 -17.33 15.26
C LEU A 57 -13.44 -18.09 15.38
N PRO A 58 -12.74 -18.35 14.26
CA PRO A 58 -11.44 -18.99 14.31
C PRO A 58 -10.40 -18.07 14.97
N ALA A 59 -9.48 -18.63 15.75
CA ALA A 59 -8.33 -17.93 16.32
C ALA A 59 -7.04 -18.31 15.56
N TYR A 60 -6.87 -17.78 14.34
CA TYR A 60 -5.70 -18.07 13.52
C TYR A 60 -4.43 -17.47 14.11
N GLU A 61 -3.37 -18.25 14.27
CA GLU A 61 -2.10 -17.79 14.86
C GLU A 61 -1.53 -16.55 14.12
N ALA A 62 -1.52 -16.55 12.78
CA ALA A 62 -1.05 -15.41 12.00
C ALA A 62 -1.85 -14.12 12.26
N ALA A 63 -3.15 -14.23 12.57
CA ALA A 63 -3.98 -13.09 12.93
C ALA A 63 -3.65 -12.56 14.32
N LEU A 64 -3.39 -13.45 15.28
CA LEU A 64 -2.93 -13.12 16.62
C LEU A 64 -1.53 -12.50 16.61
N GLU A 65 -0.63 -13.00 15.76
CA GLU A 65 0.70 -12.43 15.56
C GLU A 65 0.62 -11.02 14.98
N LEU A 66 -0.21 -10.80 13.94
CA LEU A 66 -0.44 -9.46 13.39
C LEU A 66 -1.02 -8.50 14.44
N GLU A 67 -1.99 -8.97 15.25
CA GLU A 67 -2.54 -8.18 16.35
C GLU A 67 -1.44 -7.80 17.36
N GLY A 68 -0.58 -8.74 17.72
CA GLY A 68 0.55 -8.50 18.61
C GLY A 68 1.54 -7.47 18.04
N LEU A 69 1.83 -7.55 16.74
CA LEU A 69 2.79 -6.67 16.06
C LEU A 69 2.25 -5.26 15.85
N ALA A 70 1.03 -5.16 15.32
CA ALA A 70 0.55 -3.93 14.71
C ALA A 70 -0.94 -3.62 14.97
N GLY A 71 -1.65 -4.46 15.74
CA GLY A 71 -3.06 -4.26 16.05
C GLY A 71 -3.34 -2.90 16.69
N GLY A 72 -4.36 -2.21 16.22
CA GLY A 72 -4.75 -0.86 16.63
C GLY A 72 -3.90 0.28 16.06
N THR A 73 -2.93 -0.01 15.18
CA THR A 73 -2.16 1.05 14.50
C THR A 73 -3.07 1.83 13.55
N PRO A 74 -3.15 3.17 13.66
CA PRO A 74 -3.92 3.99 12.74
C PRO A 74 -3.25 3.95 11.36
N LEU A 75 -4.05 3.67 10.35
CA LEU A 75 -3.66 3.75 8.95
C LEU A 75 -4.45 4.88 8.29
N PRO A 76 -3.81 5.72 7.49
CA PRO A 76 -4.51 6.78 6.79
C PRO A 76 -5.58 6.30 5.78
N PRO A 77 -6.57 7.16 5.43
CA PRO A 77 -6.92 8.41 6.12
C PRO A 77 -7.63 8.18 7.46
N ASP A 78 -8.45 7.12 7.59
CA ASP A 78 -9.26 6.84 8.80
C ASP A 78 -9.41 5.32 9.05
N LYS A 79 -8.39 4.55 8.72
CA LYS A 79 -8.34 3.09 8.86
C LYS A 79 -7.61 2.71 10.13
N ARG A 80 -7.81 1.48 10.59
CA ARG A 80 -7.03 0.89 11.68
C ARG A 80 -6.68 -0.53 11.33
N LEU A 81 -5.42 -0.89 11.58
CA LEU A 81 -4.93 -2.22 11.38
C LEU A 81 -5.31 -3.12 12.56
N GLY A 82 -5.58 -4.40 12.29
CA GLY A 82 -5.77 -5.42 13.30
C GLY A 82 -7.19 -5.94 13.36
N VAL A 83 -7.32 -7.16 13.86
CA VAL A 83 -8.58 -7.89 13.90
C VAL A 83 -9.51 -7.27 14.93
N PHE A 84 -8.99 -6.89 16.09
CA PHE A 84 -9.80 -6.32 17.15
C PHE A 84 -10.48 -5.00 16.72
N ALA A 85 -9.69 -4.08 16.16
CA ALA A 85 -10.20 -2.81 15.65
C ALA A 85 -11.22 -3.00 14.52
N SER A 86 -10.93 -3.91 13.59
CA SER A 86 -11.79 -4.17 12.44
C SER A 86 -13.11 -4.85 12.80
N LEU A 87 -13.11 -5.80 13.75
CA LEU A 87 -14.35 -6.38 14.27
C LEU A 87 -15.21 -5.31 14.94
N LYS A 88 -14.64 -4.47 15.82
CA LYS A 88 -15.35 -3.38 16.49
C LYS A 88 -16.00 -2.42 15.48
N ALA A 89 -15.33 -2.13 14.37
CA ALA A 89 -15.85 -1.27 13.30
C ALA A 89 -17.05 -1.88 12.57
N LEU A 90 -17.00 -3.19 12.26
CA LEU A 90 -18.07 -3.88 11.52
C LEU A 90 -19.29 -4.24 12.40
N GLU A 91 -19.11 -4.34 13.71
CA GLU A 91 -20.15 -4.83 14.63
C GLU A 91 -21.33 -3.88 14.82
N GLY A 92 -21.13 -2.57 14.70
CA GLY A 92 -22.23 -1.59 14.81
C GLY A 92 -23.11 -1.75 16.07
N GLY A 93 -22.55 -2.31 17.15
CA GLY A 93 -23.26 -2.60 18.39
C GLY A 93 -23.79 -4.04 18.58
N ARG A 94 -23.56 -4.97 17.63
CA ARG A 94 -23.88 -6.40 17.78
C ARG A 94 -22.70 -7.28 17.36
N PRO A 95 -22.34 -8.32 18.13
CA PRO A 95 -21.25 -9.22 17.75
C PRO A 95 -21.46 -9.86 16.38
N LEU A 96 -20.39 -9.96 15.59
CA LEU A 96 -20.42 -10.65 14.29
C LEU A 96 -20.25 -12.15 14.48
N GLY A 97 -21.20 -12.91 13.95
CA GLY A 97 -21.08 -14.37 13.82
C GLY A 97 -20.34 -14.79 12.53
N PRO A 98 -19.86 -16.03 12.47
CA PRO A 98 -19.11 -16.58 11.32
C PRO A 98 -19.91 -16.64 10.01
N GLU A 99 -21.25 -16.57 10.08
CA GLU A 99 -22.15 -16.54 8.92
C GLU A 99 -22.14 -15.19 8.19
N ARG A 100 -21.69 -14.12 8.85
CA ARG A 100 -21.63 -12.77 8.28
C ARG A 100 -20.26 -12.42 7.70
N LEU A 101 -19.28 -13.31 7.85
CA LEU A 101 -17.91 -13.06 7.42
C LEU A 101 -17.62 -13.72 6.06
N PRO A 102 -16.82 -13.07 5.19
CA PRO A 102 -16.34 -13.64 3.95
C PRO A 102 -15.58 -14.96 4.15
N ARG A 103 -15.52 -15.77 3.10
CA ARG A 103 -14.83 -17.06 3.11
C ARG A 103 -13.87 -17.21 1.93
N ALA A 104 -12.76 -17.89 2.16
CA ALA A 104 -11.87 -18.41 1.12
C ALA A 104 -11.70 -19.92 1.31
N GLY A 105 -11.88 -20.72 0.25
CA GLY A 105 -11.80 -22.19 0.36
C GLY A 105 -12.77 -22.78 1.38
N GLY A 106 -13.92 -22.15 1.60
CA GLY A 106 -14.92 -22.56 2.61
C GLY A 106 -14.60 -22.14 4.06
N LYS A 107 -13.41 -21.59 4.33
CA LYS A 107 -12.97 -21.15 5.66
C LYS A 107 -13.26 -19.68 5.89
N VAL A 108 -13.66 -19.33 7.11
CA VAL A 108 -13.96 -17.95 7.52
C VAL A 108 -12.69 -17.11 7.48
N LEU A 109 -12.79 -15.90 6.93
CA LEU A 109 -11.74 -14.89 7.00
C LEU A 109 -11.98 -13.95 8.18
N LEU A 110 -10.90 -13.47 8.81
CA LEU A 110 -10.96 -12.43 9.85
C LEU A 110 -10.59 -11.07 9.24
N PRO A 111 -11.30 -9.98 9.58
CA PRO A 111 -11.01 -8.67 9.00
C PRO A 111 -9.74 -8.10 9.62
N VAL A 112 -8.88 -7.49 8.81
CA VAL A 112 -7.61 -6.86 9.23
C VAL A 112 -7.66 -5.35 9.03
N VAL A 113 -8.24 -4.90 7.93
CA VAL A 113 -8.63 -3.50 7.69
C VAL A 113 -10.03 -3.51 7.07
N ALA A 114 -11.05 -3.36 7.92
CA ALA A 114 -12.45 -3.43 7.49
C ALA A 114 -12.93 -2.18 6.74
N ASN A 115 -12.51 -0.99 7.16
CA ASN A 115 -13.00 0.30 6.64
C ASN A 115 -12.19 0.79 5.43
N GLY A 116 -11.97 -0.08 4.46
CA GLY A 116 -11.26 0.24 3.22
C GLY A 116 -11.87 -0.48 2.03
N TYR A 117 -11.73 0.11 0.85
CA TYR A 117 -12.06 -0.55 -0.41
C TYR A 117 -10.80 -0.69 -1.28
N PRO A 118 -10.44 -1.91 -1.70
CA PRO A 118 -10.90 -3.17 -1.13
C PRO A 118 -10.52 -3.33 0.34
N SER A 119 -11.29 -4.14 1.08
CA SER A 119 -11.01 -4.42 2.50
C SER A 119 -9.97 -5.53 2.64
N LEU A 120 -9.18 -5.52 3.71
CA LEU A 120 -8.13 -6.52 3.94
C LEU A 120 -8.58 -7.53 5.00
N TRP A 121 -8.37 -8.81 4.71
CA TRP A 121 -8.78 -9.92 5.55
C TRP A 121 -7.67 -10.98 5.62
N ILE A 122 -7.67 -11.81 6.66
CA ILE A 122 -6.68 -12.87 6.85
C ILE A 122 -7.36 -14.23 7.01
N GLY A 123 -6.81 -15.24 6.33
CA GLY A 123 -7.33 -16.61 6.32
C GLY A 123 -6.50 -17.60 7.15
N GLU A 124 -6.98 -18.85 7.15
CA GLU A 124 -6.26 -20.00 7.70
C GLU A 124 -4.93 -20.16 6.96
N GLY A 125 -3.81 -20.22 7.69
CA GLY A 125 -2.46 -20.27 7.12
C GLY A 125 -1.78 -18.91 6.96
N GLY A 126 -2.49 -17.80 7.22
CA GLY A 126 -1.91 -16.45 7.29
C GLY A 126 -1.95 -15.63 6.00
N THR A 127 -2.39 -16.21 4.88
CA THR A 127 -2.62 -15.48 3.64
C THR A 127 -3.56 -14.30 3.88
N VAL A 128 -3.19 -13.15 3.34
CA VAL A 128 -3.96 -11.91 3.39
C VAL A 128 -4.69 -11.74 2.06
N TYR A 129 -5.97 -11.43 2.15
CA TYR A 129 -6.91 -11.34 1.04
C TYR A 129 -7.43 -9.91 0.88
N LEU A 130 -7.64 -9.51 -0.38
CA LEU A 130 -8.53 -8.41 -0.71
C LEU A 130 -9.95 -8.93 -0.82
N VAL A 131 -10.88 -8.21 -0.21
CA VAL A 131 -12.30 -8.53 -0.23
C VAL A 131 -13.12 -7.31 -0.65
N ASP A 132 -13.96 -7.55 -1.65
CA ASP A 132 -15.06 -6.69 -2.03
C ASP A 132 -16.35 -7.36 -1.55
N THR A 133 -16.92 -6.83 -0.47
CA THR A 133 -18.15 -7.38 0.12
C THR A 133 -19.38 -7.10 -0.74
N GLU A 134 -19.36 -6.05 -1.58
CA GLU A 134 -20.47 -5.69 -2.45
C GLU A 134 -20.54 -6.61 -3.67
N ALA A 135 -19.39 -6.85 -4.31
CA ALA A 135 -19.27 -7.75 -5.45
C ALA A 135 -19.05 -9.22 -5.04
N ALA A 136 -19.03 -9.52 -3.74
CA ALA A 136 -18.69 -10.83 -3.17
C ALA A 136 -17.39 -11.44 -3.73
N ARG A 137 -16.38 -10.60 -3.99
CA ARG A 137 -15.07 -11.03 -4.51
C ARG A 137 -14.08 -11.20 -3.37
N VAL A 138 -13.30 -12.26 -3.46
CA VAL A 138 -12.23 -12.60 -2.52
C VAL A 138 -11.03 -13.06 -3.33
N ALA A 139 -9.87 -12.42 -3.15
CA ALA A 139 -8.65 -12.80 -3.84
C ALA A 139 -7.44 -12.70 -2.90
N PRO A 140 -6.52 -13.69 -2.92
CA PRO A 140 -5.28 -13.61 -2.16
C PRO A 140 -4.40 -12.49 -2.73
N ALA A 141 -3.72 -11.76 -1.85
CA ALA A 141 -2.90 -10.60 -2.20
C ALA A 141 -1.50 -10.62 -1.57
N PHE A 142 -1.39 -11.19 -0.37
CA PHE A 142 -0.10 -11.39 0.30
C PHE A 142 -0.05 -12.76 0.95
N ASP A 143 1.11 -13.39 0.94
CA ASP A 143 1.34 -14.73 1.46
C ASP A 143 1.28 -14.74 3.00
N GLY A 144 1.54 -13.60 3.64
CA GLY A 144 1.49 -13.47 5.09
C GLY A 144 1.45 -12.03 5.61
N PRO A 145 1.24 -11.85 6.93
CA PRO A 145 1.13 -10.53 7.55
C PRO A 145 2.42 -9.71 7.46
N ALA A 146 3.58 -10.37 7.58
CA ALA A 146 4.87 -9.69 7.47
C ALA A 146 5.04 -9.07 6.07
N GLN A 147 4.78 -9.84 5.00
CA GLN A 147 4.85 -9.34 3.63
C GLN A 147 3.90 -8.16 3.39
N TYR A 148 2.67 -8.24 3.92
CA TYR A 148 1.74 -7.12 3.84
C TYR A 148 2.30 -5.86 4.53
N LEU A 149 2.91 -5.99 5.71
CA LEU A 149 3.52 -4.85 6.41
C LEU A 149 4.73 -4.28 5.64
N GLU A 150 5.52 -5.09 4.95
CA GLU A 150 6.60 -4.62 4.07
C GLU A 150 6.05 -3.81 2.89
N ALA A 151 4.99 -4.31 2.23
CA ALA A 151 4.33 -3.59 1.14
C ALA A 151 3.68 -2.28 1.63
N LEU A 152 3.09 -2.29 2.83
CA LEU A 152 2.53 -1.11 3.47
C LEU A 152 3.60 -0.06 3.77
N ALA A 153 4.81 -0.46 4.16
CA ALA A 153 5.90 0.49 4.38
C ALA A 153 6.27 1.22 3.08
N ILE A 154 6.38 0.50 1.96
CA ILE A 154 6.65 1.09 0.63
C ILE A 154 5.55 2.10 0.25
N GLU A 155 4.28 1.73 0.46
CA GLU A 155 3.13 2.61 0.22
C GLU A 155 3.19 3.85 1.11
N LEU A 156 3.45 3.69 2.41
CA LEU A 156 3.51 4.80 3.35
C LEU A 156 4.76 5.68 3.17
N GLU A 157 5.86 5.20 2.60
CA GLU A 157 6.98 6.09 2.30
C GLU A 157 6.64 7.03 1.14
N THR A 158 5.97 6.50 0.13
CA THR A 158 5.66 7.20 -1.13
C THR A 158 4.36 8.01 -1.05
N GLU A 159 3.40 7.61 -0.20
CA GLU A 159 2.06 8.21 -0.07
C GLU A 159 1.50 8.23 1.39
N PRO A 160 2.23 8.65 2.44
CA PRO A 160 1.66 8.79 3.77
C PRO A 160 0.86 10.08 3.91
N TRP A 161 0.34 10.17 5.12
CA TRP A 161 -0.67 11.09 5.49
C TRP A 161 -0.36 11.72 6.85
N PRO A 162 -0.61 13.03 7.02
CA PRO A 162 -1.07 13.97 5.98
C PRO A 162 -0.05 14.12 4.84
N PRO A 163 -0.47 14.46 3.61
CA PRO A 163 0.44 14.61 2.47
C PRO A 163 1.44 15.75 2.77
N GLU A 164 2.72 15.43 2.78
CA GLU A 164 3.77 16.43 3.00
C GLU A 164 4.15 17.12 1.68
N PRO A 165 4.46 18.43 1.69
CA PRO A 165 4.91 19.15 0.49
C PRO A 165 6.12 18.50 -0.20
N GLU A 166 6.98 17.86 0.59
CA GLU A 166 8.15 17.10 0.13
C GLU A 166 7.76 15.91 -0.77
N ARG A 167 6.51 15.42 -0.68
CA ARG A 167 6.03 14.33 -1.54
C ARG A 167 5.46 14.75 -2.87
N LEU A 168 5.25 16.05 -3.08
CA LEU A 168 5.14 16.58 -4.44
C LEU A 168 6.42 16.31 -5.25
N GLN A 169 7.48 15.76 -4.66
CA GLN A 169 8.69 15.34 -5.38
C GLN A 169 8.60 13.94 -5.98
N TRP A 170 7.71 13.06 -5.51
CA TRP A 170 7.59 11.71 -6.07
C TRP A 170 6.83 11.72 -7.40
N HIS A 171 7.39 11.05 -8.38
CA HIS A 171 6.75 10.65 -9.62
C HIS A 171 6.13 9.27 -9.43
N HIS A 172 4.83 9.13 -9.69
CA HIS A 172 4.10 7.88 -9.64
C HIS A 172 3.71 7.49 -11.05
N ILE A 173 4.14 6.31 -11.49
CA ILE A 173 3.84 5.75 -12.80
C ILE A 173 3.08 4.44 -12.55
N SER A 174 1.85 4.36 -13.05
CA SER A 174 1.04 3.15 -12.96
C SER A 174 0.87 2.55 -14.35
N VAL A 175 1.15 1.25 -14.48
CA VAL A 175 1.00 0.50 -15.73
C VAL A 175 -0.04 -0.59 -15.53
N ALA A 176 -1.02 -0.68 -16.43
CA ALA A 176 -2.08 -1.70 -16.40
C ALA A 176 -1.58 -3.07 -16.91
N GLY A 177 -0.52 -3.59 -16.29
CA GLY A 177 0.03 -4.92 -16.54
C GLY A 177 1.29 -5.18 -15.73
N LEU A 178 1.79 -6.41 -15.81
CA LEU A 178 2.95 -6.89 -15.05
C LEU A 178 4.22 -6.70 -15.89
N VAL A 179 4.89 -5.57 -15.68
CA VAL A 179 6.11 -5.15 -16.39
C VAL A 179 7.26 -4.79 -15.44
N GLY A 180 7.06 -4.91 -14.13
CA GLY A 180 7.99 -4.52 -13.07
C GLY A 180 9.35 -5.17 -13.17
N ALA A 181 9.44 -6.45 -13.54
CA ALA A 181 10.74 -7.10 -13.76
C ALA A 181 11.54 -6.45 -14.91
N ALA A 182 10.87 -6.12 -16.02
CA ALA A 182 11.50 -5.46 -17.16
C ALA A 182 11.90 -4.02 -16.82
N VAL A 183 11.06 -3.29 -16.08
CA VAL A 183 11.39 -1.95 -15.60
C VAL A 183 12.56 -2.00 -14.60
N ALA A 184 12.58 -2.97 -13.70
CA ALA A 184 13.66 -3.14 -12.73
C ALA A 184 15.00 -3.44 -13.40
N GLU A 185 15.01 -4.18 -14.52
CA GLU A 185 16.20 -4.44 -15.31
C GLU A 185 16.81 -3.14 -15.87
N VAL A 186 15.99 -2.21 -16.36
CA VAL A 186 16.45 -0.90 -16.86
C VAL A 186 17.24 -0.13 -15.79
N PHE A 187 16.81 -0.25 -14.54
CA PHE A 187 17.41 0.48 -13.41
C PHE A 187 18.44 -0.33 -12.62
N TYR A 188 18.67 -1.59 -12.96
CA TYR A 188 19.40 -2.54 -12.12
C TYR A 188 18.88 -2.58 -10.68
N ALA A 189 17.55 -2.43 -10.51
CA ALA A 189 16.92 -2.45 -9.20
C ALA A 189 16.88 -3.90 -8.68
N PRO A 190 17.44 -4.18 -7.48
CA PRO A 190 17.44 -5.54 -6.95
C PRO A 190 16.03 -5.95 -6.49
N PRO A 191 15.66 -7.24 -6.63
CA PRO A 191 14.44 -7.76 -6.05
C PRO A 191 14.42 -7.54 -4.54
N PHE A 192 13.28 -7.06 -4.04
CA PHE A 192 13.02 -6.85 -2.62
C PHE A 192 12.16 -8.00 -2.11
N ALA A 193 12.84 -9.09 -1.73
CA ALA A 193 12.22 -10.31 -1.24
C ALA A 193 11.22 -10.11 -0.07
N PRO A 194 11.43 -9.20 0.91
CA PRO A 194 10.50 -9.05 2.04
C PRO A 194 9.06 -8.70 1.63
N ALA A 195 8.86 -7.89 0.59
CA ALA A 195 7.53 -7.56 0.07
C ALA A 195 7.09 -8.46 -1.11
N SER A 196 7.92 -9.41 -1.53
CA SER A 196 7.66 -10.28 -2.68
C SER A 196 7.14 -11.66 -2.27
N GLY A 197 6.24 -12.23 -3.07
CA GLY A 197 5.56 -13.49 -2.81
C GLY A 197 4.77 -13.96 -4.04
N ALA A 198 3.78 -14.84 -3.85
CA ALA A 198 3.04 -15.42 -4.97
C ALA A 198 2.17 -14.40 -5.75
N HIS A 199 1.73 -13.33 -5.09
CA HIS A 199 0.76 -12.37 -5.63
C HIS A 199 1.29 -10.94 -5.77
N THR A 200 2.47 -10.66 -5.22
CA THR A 200 3.10 -9.34 -5.21
C THR A 200 4.59 -9.52 -5.46
N ALA A 201 5.19 -8.65 -6.26
CA ALA A 201 6.64 -8.58 -6.43
C ALA A 201 7.10 -7.14 -6.22
N ALA A 202 8.27 -6.96 -5.62
CA ALA A 202 8.83 -5.65 -5.35
C ALA A 202 10.31 -5.59 -5.71
N TRP A 203 10.76 -4.41 -6.15
CA TRP A 203 12.16 -4.07 -6.34
C TRP A 203 12.40 -2.70 -5.71
N LEU A 204 13.52 -2.57 -5.01
CA LEU A 204 13.76 -1.41 -4.16
C LEU A 204 15.19 -0.89 -4.29
N ARG A 205 15.30 0.42 -4.49
CA ARG A 205 16.51 1.24 -4.33
C ARG A 205 16.11 2.52 -3.60
N GLU A 206 17.08 3.24 -3.03
CA GLU A 206 16.89 4.44 -2.21
C GLU A 206 15.85 5.45 -2.75
N HIS A 207 15.84 5.71 -4.06
CA HIS A 207 14.93 6.68 -4.68
C HIS A 207 13.95 6.05 -5.67
N LEU A 208 13.85 4.72 -5.72
CA LEU A 208 13.07 3.99 -6.72
C LEU A 208 12.41 2.76 -6.13
N HIS A 209 11.09 2.75 -6.12
CA HIS A 209 10.31 1.58 -5.75
C HIS A 209 9.51 1.10 -6.96
N ILE A 210 9.55 -0.20 -7.20
CA ILE A 210 8.76 -0.86 -8.23
C ILE A 210 7.96 -1.94 -7.51
N VAL A 211 6.63 -1.88 -7.60
CA VAL A 211 5.73 -2.85 -6.99
C VAL A 211 4.77 -3.36 -8.04
N GLU A 212 4.76 -4.67 -8.23
CA GLU A 212 3.75 -5.39 -8.99
C GLU A 212 2.76 -6.04 -8.05
N GLN A 213 1.49 -5.94 -8.41
CA GLN A 213 0.43 -6.67 -7.74
C GLN A 213 -0.34 -7.46 -8.80
N ASN A 214 -0.49 -8.75 -8.56
CA ASN A 214 -1.25 -9.68 -9.38
C ASN A 214 -2.39 -10.25 -8.53
N THR A 215 -3.40 -9.42 -8.28
CA THR A 215 -4.61 -9.80 -7.55
C THR A 215 -5.82 -9.73 -8.49
N PRO A 216 -6.12 -10.81 -9.24
CA PRO A 216 -7.22 -10.84 -10.20
C PRO A 216 -8.56 -10.45 -9.57
N GLY A 217 -9.35 -9.67 -10.32
CA GLY A 217 -10.64 -9.15 -9.85
C GLY A 217 -10.56 -7.87 -9.01
N PHE A 218 -9.34 -7.44 -8.65
CA PHE A 218 -9.06 -6.19 -7.93
C PHE A 218 -8.06 -5.32 -8.68
N PHE A 219 -6.78 -5.70 -8.67
CA PHE A 219 -5.71 -4.93 -9.32
C PHE A 219 -4.65 -5.89 -9.89
N VAL A 220 -4.36 -5.69 -11.17
CA VAL A 220 -3.26 -6.35 -11.88
C VAL A 220 -2.48 -5.25 -12.58
N GLY A 221 -1.28 -4.97 -12.07
CA GLY A 221 -0.50 -3.85 -12.58
C GLY A 221 0.83 -3.64 -11.88
N THR A 222 1.60 -2.73 -12.45
CA THR A 222 2.90 -2.29 -11.95
C THR A 222 2.79 -0.83 -11.51
N ARG A 223 3.31 -0.51 -10.33
CA ARG A 223 3.54 0.86 -9.87
C ARG A 223 5.03 1.10 -9.76
N VAL A 224 5.49 2.22 -10.30
CA VAL A 224 6.85 2.71 -10.17
C VAL A 224 6.78 4.07 -9.50
N THR A 225 7.50 4.24 -8.40
CA THR A 225 7.60 5.51 -7.70
C THR A 225 9.06 5.91 -7.59
N THR A 226 9.39 7.13 -7.99
CA THR A 226 10.75 7.67 -7.88
C THR A 226 10.75 9.16 -7.59
N THR A 227 11.77 9.65 -6.90
CA THR A 227 12.00 11.10 -6.73
C THR A 227 12.85 11.72 -7.83
N ASP A 228 13.45 10.89 -8.70
CA ASP A 228 14.31 11.32 -9.79
C ASP A 228 13.53 11.44 -11.11
N ALA A 229 13.68 12.59 -11.79
CA ALA A 229 12.97 12.86 -13.04
C ALA A 229 13.52 12.07 -14.23
N ASP A 230 14.82 11.78 -14.27
CA ASP A 230 15.44 10.95 -15.30
C ASP A 230 14.98 9.50 -15.16
N GLU A 231 14.90 8.99 -13.92
CA GLU A 231 14.31 7.68 -13.66
C GLU A 231 12.82 7.63 -14.04
N ALA A 232 12.06 8.67 -13.72
CA ALA A 232 10.65 8.76 -14.10
C ALA A 232 10.47 8.72 -15.63
N VAL A 233 11.29 9.47 -16.38
CA VAL A 233 11.23 9.48 -17.85
C VAL A 233 11.64 8.12 -18.42
N ALA A 234 12.72 7.51 -17.94
CA ALA A 234 13.14 6.18 -18.39
C ALA A 234 12.07 5.11 -18.10
N ALA A 235 11.39 5.20 -16.94
CA ALA A 235 10.30 4.29 -16.59
C ALA A 235 9.08 4.51 -17.48
N LEU A 236 8.76 5.76 -17.84
CA LEU A 236 7.71 6.09 -18.80
C LEU A 236 8.02 5.56 -20.20
N GLU A 237 9.25 5.72 -20.69
CA GLU A 237 9.68 5.18 -21.99
C GLU A 237 9.57 3.66 -22.03
N ALA A 238 10.06 2.99 -20.98
CA ALA A 238 9.94 1.54 -20.84
C ALA A 238 8.46 1.10 -20.81
N ALA A 239 7.63 1.76 -20.00
CA ALA A 239 6.22 1.44 -19.88
C ALA A 239 5.43 1.68 -21.18
N LEU A 240 5.63 2.81 -21.84
CA LEU A 240 4.92 3.16 -23.08
C LEU A 240 5.30 2.24 -24.26
N SER A 241 6.49 1.63 -24.23
CA SER A 241 6.89 0.63 -25.23
C SER A 241 6.05 -0.66 -25.20
N THR A 242 5.29 -0.89 -24.12
CA THR A 242 4.52 -2.13 -23.91
C THR A 242 3.11 -2.12 -24.50
N ASN A 243 2.66 -0.99 -25.06
CA ASN A 243 1.27 -0.76 -25.53
C ASN A 243 0.20 -0.97 -24.43
N LEU A 244 0.58 -0.93 -23.16
CA LEU A 244 -0.35 -0.97 -22.03
C LEU A 244 -0.78 0.45 -21.63
N GLU A 245 -1.87 0.55 -20.87
CA GLU A 245 -2.27 1.82 -20.28
C GLU A 245 -1.24 2.26 -19.24
N VAL A 246 -0.72 3.47 -19.40
CA VAL A 246 0.25 4.11 -18.50
C VAL A 246 -0.36 5.38 -17.94
N ARG A 247 -0.30 5.55 -16.62
CA ARG A 247 -0.74 6.77 -15.92
C ARG A 247 0.44 7.39 -15.20
N TRP A 248 0.42 8.71 -15.09
CA TRP A 248 1.45 9.45 -14.37
C TRP A 248 0.85 10.53 -13.46
N SER A 249 1.41 10.65 -12.26
CA SER A 249 1.24 11.81 -11.37
C SER A 249 2.56 12.16 -10.72
N GLY A 250 2.67 13.39 -10.22
CA GLY A 250 3.88 13.87 -9.55
C GLY A 250 4.13 15.37 -9.78
N PRO A 251 5.36 15.85 -9.51
CA PRO A 251 5.72 17.26 -9.63
C PRO A 251 5.48 17.79 -11.04
N GLN A 252 4.76 18.90 -11.13
CA GLN A 252 4.51 19.62 -12.38
C GLN A 252 5.61 20.66 -12.60
N ARG A 253 6.41 20.54 -13.66
CA ARG A 253 7.51 21.49 -13.96
C ARG A 253 7.32 22.17 -15.31
N ARG A 254 7.39 23.51 -15.32
CA ARG A 254 7.23 24.35 -16.52
C ARG A 254 8.40 24.16 -17.49
N PRO A 255 8.17 23.84 -18.78
CA PRO A 255 9.24 23.73 -19.76
C PRO A 255 9.96 25.06 -19.96
N ARG A 256 11.23 25.01 -20.41
CA ARG A 256 11.94 26.22 -20.81
C ARG A 256 11.29 26.81 -22.06
N ALA A 257 11.39 28.13 -22.22
CA ALA A 257 10.82 28.82 -23.37
C ALA A 257 11.31 28.21 -24.69
N GLY A 258 10.38 27.92 -25.60
CA GLY A 258 10.67 27.35 -26.92
C GLY A 258 10.97 25.85 -26.97
N GLN A 259 10.99 25.14 -25.83
CA GLN A 259 11.17 23.68 -25.84
C GLN A 259 9.92 22.98 -26.40
N ARG A 260 10.16 21.98 -27.25
CA ARG A 260 9.13 21.04 -27.70
C ARG A 260 9.13 19.79 -26.81
N PRO A 261 7.98 19.13 -26.61
CA PRO A 261 7.94 17.86 -25.92
C PRO A 261 8.83 16.82 -26.62
N VAL A 262 9.55 16.02 -25.83
CA VAL A 262 10.30 14.85 -26.30
C VAL A 262 9.49 13.56 -26.16
N LEU A 263 8.51 13.56 -25.27
CA LEU A 263 7.53 12.51 -25.07
C LEU A 263 6.17 13.15 -24.77
N SER A 264 5.08 12.60 -25.32
CA SER A 264 3.71 12.95 -24.94
C SER A 264 2.82 11.71 -25.02
N PHE A 265 1.91 11.57 -24.07
CA PHE A 265 0.95 10.46 -24.04
C PHE A 265 -0.34 10.89 -23.33
N THR A 266 -1.44 10.22 -23.69
CA THR A 266 -2.75 10.44 -23.09
C THR A 266 -3.12 9.26 -22.20
N PHE A 267 -3.76 9.53 -21.07
CA PHE A 267 -4.20 8.51 -20.13
C PHE A 267 -5.49 8.93 -19.40
N ALA A 268 -6.28 7.94 -18.98
CA ALA A 268 -7.48 8.16 -18.18
C ALA A 268 -7.16 8.06 -16.68
N MET A 269 -7.81 8.89 -15.85
CA MET A 269 -7.70 8.81 -14.38
C MET A 269 -8.78 7.93 -13.73
N GLY A 270 -9.58 7.24 -14.55
CA GLY A 270 -10.71 6.40 -14.12
C GLY A 270 -11.86 6.45 -15.13
N GLN A 271 -12.89 5.62 -14.93
CA GLN A 271 -13.99 5.47 -15.89
C GLN A 271 -14.79 6.75 -16.18
N SER A 272 -14.76 7.73 -15.27
CA SER A 272 -15.54 8.98 -15.37
C SER A 272 -14.69 10.25 -15.34
N ALA A 273 -13.36 10.11 -15.29
CA ALA A 273 -12.46 11.27 -15.25
C ALA A 273 -12.11 11.69 -16.68
N PRO A 274 -11.95 13.00 -16.96
CA PRO A 274 -11.51 13.44 -18.27
C PRO A 274 -10.11 12.89 -18.56
N ASP A 275 -9.88 12.56 -19.83
CA ASP A 275 -8.56 12.17 -20.31
C ASP A 275 -7.54 13.25 -19.97
N ARG A 276 -6.35 12.82 -19.59
CA ARG A 276 -5.21 13.67 -19.31
C ARG A 276 -4.15 13.47 -20.37
N GLU A 277 -3.50 14.56 -20.75
CA GLU A 277 -2.27 14.53 -21.55
C GLU A 277 -1.10 14.79 -20.59
N ALA A 278 -0.09 13.93 -20.60
CA ALA A 278 1.21 14.20 -20.00
C ALA A 278 2.24 14.44 -21.10
N ALA A 279 3.16 15.37 -20.84
CA ALA A 279 4.28 15.65 -21.72
C ALA A 279 5.58 15.80 -20.91
N VAL A 280 6.68 15.43 -21.56
CA VAL A 280 8.05 15.53 -21.05
C VAL A 280 8.81 16.50 -21.94
N TRP A 281 9.59 17.38 -21.33
CA TRP A 281 10.50 18.30 -22.00
C TRP A 281 11.91 18.18 -21.42
N GLY A 282 12.91 18.55 -22.21
CA GLY A 282 14.30 18.58 -21.79
C GLY A 282 15.09 17.36 -22.25
N ALA A 283 16.14 17.05 -21.51
CA ALA A 283 17.10 15.98 -21.76
C ALA A 283 17.58 15.45 -20.39
N PRO A 284 18.35 14.35 -20.35
CA PRO A 284 18.87 13.79 -19.09
C PRO A 284 19.54 14.86 -18.22
N GLY A 285 19.21 14.87 -16.93
CA GLY A 285 19.64 15.83 -15.91
C GLY A 285 18.80 17.12 -15.85
N ASP A 286 17.84 17.33 -16.76
CA ASP A 286 17.01 18.53 -16.83
C ASP A 286 15.58 18.25 -17.32
N TYR A 287 15.10 17.02 -17.16
CA TYR A 287 13.74 16.67 -17.53
C TYR A 287 12.70 17.43 -16.71
N ARG A 288 11.59 17.75 -17.38
CA ARG A 288 10.42 18.40 -16.80
C ARG A 288 9.20 17.66 -17.30
N ILE A 289 8.33 17.30 -16.38
CA ILE A 289 7.11 16.55 -16.67
C ILE A 289 5.92 17.39 -16.20
N ALA A 290 4.86 17.39 -16.99
CA ALA A 290 3.58 17.91 -16.54
C ALA A 290 2.42 17.21 -17.23
N SER A 291 1.24 17.35 -16.64
CA SER A 291 0.00 16.86 -17.19
C SER A 291 -1.11 17.90 -17.09
N ARG A 292 -2.09 17.78 -17.97
CA ARG A 292 -3.30 18.61 -18.05
C ARG A 292 -4.50 17.77 -18.43
N SER A 293 -5.70 18.27 -18.22
CA SER A 293 -6.88 17.70 -18.89
C SER A 293 -6.76 17.96 -20.39
N VAL A 294 -7.17 17.00 -21.22
CA VAL A 294 -7.16 17.17 -22.67
C VAL A 294 -8.01 18.38 -23.07
N GLY A 295 -7.42 19.29 -23.84
CA GLY A 295 -8.06 20.54 -24.29
C GLY A 295 -7.89 21.74 -23.35
N GLU A 296 -7.33 21.57 -22.15
CA GLU A 296 -7.04 22.68 -21.23
C GLU A 296 -5.64 23.29 -21.48
N PRO A 297 -5.37 24.54 -21.06
CA PRO A 297 -4.01 25.06 -21.07
C PRO A 297 -3.12 24.28 -20.08
N TRP A 298 -1.81 24.25 -20.35
CA TRP A 298 -0.84 23.70 -19.39
C TRP A 298 -0.91 24.47 -18.06
N PRO A 299 -0.68 23.82 -16.90
CA PRO A 299 -0.89 24.40 -15.57
C PRO A 299 0.17 25.45 -15.17
N PHE A 300 0.89 26.02 -16.14
CA PHE A 300 1.94 27.00 -15.91
C PHE A 300 1.38 28.40 -16.11
N ARG A 301 1.33 29.19 -15.04
CA ARG A 301 1.20 30.65 -15.13
C ARG A 301 2.60 31.25 -15.36
#